data_AF-N9PYS1-F1
#
_entry.id   AF-N9PYS1-F1
#
_cell.length_a   1.000
_cell.length_b   1.000
_cell.length_c   1.000
_cell.angle_alpha   90.00
_cell.angle_beta   90.00
_cell.angle_gamma   90.00
#
_symmetry.space_group_name_H-M   'P 1'
#
loop_
_entity.id
_entity.type
_entity.pdbx_description
1 polymer ?
#
loop_
_entity_poly.entity_id
_entity_poly.type
_entity_poly.pdbx_seq_one_letter_code
_entity_poly.pdbx_strand_id
1 'polypeptide(L)' 'MISWNYSNARAQLSTIMDQASAGHPVEITRRGKEPTVIISKASYEAYKKAEYEQICQKSNEKN' A
#
# COMPACT_ATOMS: atom_id res chain seq x y z
N MET A 1 4.74 10.48 -3.80
CA MET A 1 3.61 9.54 -3.98
C MET A 1 2.68 10.14 -5.02
N ILE A 2 2.32 9.38 -6.06
CA ILE A 2 1.43 9.86 -7.12
C ILE A 2 0.00 9.54 -6.70
N SER A 3 -0.91 10.52 -6.75
CA SER A 3 -2.32 10.36 -6.37
C SER A 3 -3.24 10.51 -7.57
N TRP A 4 -4.17 9.58 -7.70
CA TRP A 4 -5.12 9.49 -8.80
C TRP A 4 -6.54 9.54 -8.25
N ASN A 5 -7.43 10.31 -8.88
CA ASN A 5 -8.85 10.11 -8.62
C ASN A 5 -9.31 8.77 -9.24
N TYR A 6 -10.40 8.23 -8.72
CA TYR A 6 -10.93 6.93 -9.17
C TYR A 6 -11.21 6.82 -10.67
N SER A 7 -11.75 7.87 -11.30
CA SER A 7 -12.07 7.84 -12.73
C SER A 7 -10.81 7.65 -13.57
N ASN A 8 -9.75 8.42 -13.27
CA ASN A 8 -8.47 8.32 -13.96
C ASN A 8 -7.78 6.98 -13.65
N ALA A 9 -7.82 6.55 -12.39
CA ALA A 9 -7.22 5.27 -11.98
C ALA A 9 -7.87 4.07 -12.69
N ARG A 10 -9.20 4.10 -12.85
CA ARG A 10 -9.93 3.05 -13.57
C ARG A 10 -9.55 2.99 -15.05
N ALA A 11 -9.34 4.15 -15.68
CA ALA A 11 -8.96 4.22 -17.09
C ALA A 11 -7.52 3.75 -17.35
N GLN A 12 -6.65 3.83 -16.34
CA GLN A 12 -5.21 3.56 -16.48
C GLN A 12 -4.69 2.53 -15.46
N LEU A 13 -5.53 1.54 -15.15
CA LEU A 13 -5.24 0.56 -14.11
C LEU A 13 -3.97 -0.26 -14.41
N SER A 14 -3.71 -0.60 -15.67
CA SER A 14 -2.50 -1.33 -16.08
C SER A 14 -1.24 -0.55 -15.72
N THR A 15 -1.19 0.73 -16.08
CA THR A 15 -0.06 1.63 -15.76
C THR A 15 0.17 1.73 -14.26
N ILE A 16 -0.91 1.79 -13.47
CA ILE A 16 -0.83 1.82 -12.01
C ILE A 16 -0.26 0.50 -11.46
N MET A 17 -0.66 -0.65 -12.02
CA MET A 17 -0.11 -1.95 -11.65
C MET A 17 1.38 -2.07 -12.00
N ASP A 18 1.80 -1.54 -13.15
CA ASP A 18 3.22 -1.51 -13.55
C ASP A 18 4.04 -0.65 -12.59
N GLN A 19 3.53 0.53 -12.21
CA GLN A 19 4.16 1.41 -11.23
C GLN A 19 4.30 0.73 -9.86
N ALA A 20 3.21 0.13 -9.36
CA ALA A 20 3.20 -0.59 -8.10
C ALA A 20 4.16 -1.78 -8.10
N SER A 21 4.23 -2.53 -9.20
CA SER A 21 5.13 -3.66 -9.38
C SER A 21 6.60 -3.23 -9.48
N ALA A 22 6.86 -2.04 -10.04
CA ALA A 22 8.17 -1.39 -10.06
C ALA A 22 8.56 -0.78 -8.70
N GLY A 23 7.75 -0.96 -7.65
CA GLY A 23 8.04 -0.49 -6.30
C GLY A 23 7.59 0.95 -6.02
N HIS A 24 6.76 1.55 -6.88
CA HIS A 24 6.22 2.90 -6.68
C HIS A 24 4.79 2.84 -6.13
N PRO A 25 4.55 3.22 -4.86
CA PRO A 25 3.21 3.28 -4.31
C PRO A 25 2.35 4.33 -5.02
N VAL A 26 1.11 3.94 -5.35
CA VAL A 26 0.14 4.82 -6.00
C VAL A 26 -1.08 4.99 -5.11
N GLU A 27 -1.44 6.23 -4.82
CA GLU A 27 -2.65 6.56 -4.08
C GLU A 27 -3.85 6.68 -5.02
N ILE A 28 -5.00 6.16 -4.60
CA ILE A 28 -6.29 6.32 -5.27
C ILE A 28 -7.29 6.96 -4.32
N THR A 29 -7.85 8.07 -4.75
CA THR A 29 -8.85 8.86 -4.00
C THR A 29 -10.24 8.75 -4.62
N ARG A 30 -11.26 8.78 -3.76
CA ARG A 30 -12.69 8.79 -4.13
C ARG A 30 -13.40 9.87 -3.31
N ARG A 31 -14.28 10.66 -3.93
CA ARG A 31 -15.00 11.72 -3.23
C ARG A 31 -15.81 11.12 -2.07
N GLY A 32 -15.61 11.65 -0.86
CA GLY A 32 -16.33 11.21 0.35
C GLY A 32 -15.92 9.82 0.86
N LYS A 33 -14.75 9.31 0.46
CA LYS A 33 -14.18 8.04 0.94
C LYS A 33 -12.71 8.23 1.30
N GLU A 34 -12.24 7.40 2.22
CA GLU A 34 -10.83 7.36 2.57
C GLU A 34 -9.95 7.00 1.35
N PRO A 35 -8.80 7.66 1.17
CA PRO A 35 -7.81 7.28 0.18
C PRO A 35 -7.32 5.84 0.39
N THR A 36 -6.93 5.20 -0.71
CA THR A 36 -6.36 3.84 -0.71
C THR A 36 -5.05 3.83 -1.45
N VAL A 37 -4.19 2.84 -1.18
CA VAL A 37 -2.87 2.74 -1.81
C VAL A 37 -2.71 1.39 -2.50
N ILE A 38 -2.19 1.40 -3.72
CA ILE A 38 -1.75 0.20 -4.43
C ILE A 38 -0.22 0.11 -4.32
N ILE A 39 0.26 -1.05 -3.88
CA ILE A 39 1.68 -1.43 -3.78
C ILE A 39 1.87 -2.85 -4.30
N SER A 40 3.10 -3.25 -4.56
CA SER A 40 3.41 -4.64 -4.87
C SER A 40 3.01 -5.57 -3.72
N LYS A 41 2.63 -6.81 -4.05
CA LYS A 41 2.33 -7.84 -3.05
C LYS A 41 3.52 -8.08 -2.11
N ALA A 42 4.74 -8.13 -2.64
CA ALA A 42 5.95 -8.33 -1.85
C ALA A 42 6.16 -7.21 -0.82
N SER A 43 5.91 -5.95 -1.21
CA SER A 43 5.98 -4.81 -0.29
C SER A 43 4.94 -4.89 0.82
N TYR A 44 3.71 -5.32 0.50
CA TYR A 44 2.67 -5.52 1.51
C TYR A 44 3.04 -6.61 2.52
N GLU A 45 3.53 -7.76 2.04
CA GLU A 45 3.94 -8.87 2.90
C GLU A 45 5.13 -8.51 3.79
N ALA A 46 6.13 -7.81 3.24
CA ALA A 46 7.27 -7.32 4.01
C ALA A 46 6.84 -6.34 5.13
N TYR A 47 5.93 -5.42 4.81
CA TYR A 47 5.36 -4.51 5.81
C TYR A 47 4.64 -5.29 6.92
N LYS A 48 3.78 -6.25 6.56
CA LYS A 48 3.03 -7.04 7.54
C LYS A 48 3.92 -7.93 8.41
N LYS A 49 4.98 -8.49 7.83
CA LYS A 49 5.99 -9.24 8.57
C LYS A 49 6.70 -8.34 9.58
N ALA A 50 7.16 -7.15 9.15
CA ALA A 50 7.83 -6.21 10.04
C ALA A 50 6.90 -5.69 11.16
N GLU A 51 5.62 -5.45 10.86
CA GLU A 51 4.61 -5.08 11.85
C GLU A 51 4.42 -6.18 12.89
N TYR A 52 4.33 -7.44 12.45
CA TYR A 52 4.23 -8.60 13.33
C TYR A 52 5.47 -8.78 14.23
N GLU A 53 6.67 -8.71 13.65
CA GLU A 53 7.94 -8.83 14.39
C GLU A 53 8.06 -7.76 15.48
N GLN A 54 7.70 -6.51 15.17
CA GLN A 54 7.69 -5.42 16.14
C GLN A 54 6.70 -5.66 17.29
N ILE A 55 5.53 -6.25 17.01
CA ILE A 55 4.56 -6.59 18.04
C ILE A 55 5.12 -7.69 18.95
N CYS A 56 5.69 -8.75 18.37
CA CYS A 56 6.26 -9.86 19.13
C CYS A 56 7.45 -9.45 20.01
N GLN A 57 8.31 -8.54 19.54
CA GLN A 57 9.41 -8.01 20.36
C GLN A 57 8.90 -7.25 21.58
N LYS A 58 7.88 -6.40 21.42
CA LYS A 58 7.27 -5.64 22.53
C LYS A 58 6.58 -6.53 23.57
N SER A 59 6.12 -7.71 23.18
CA SER A 59 5.52 -8.68 24.10
C SER A 59 6.57 -9.42 24.95
N ASN A 60 7.78 -9.62 24.42
CA ASN A 60 8.87 -10.28 25.15
C ASN A 60 9.61 -9.36 26.13
N GLU A 61 9.56 -8.04 25.93
CA GLU A 61 10.17 -7.05 26.85
C GLU A 61 9.30 -6.71 28.07
N LYS A 62 8.05 -7.21 28.12
CA LYS A 62 7.09 -6.94 29.19
C LYS A 62 6.93 -8.08 30.21
N ASN A 63 7.79 -9.11 30.14
CA ASN A 63 7.83 -10.23 31.08
C ASN A 63 9.12 -10.22 31.90
#